data_AF-A0A158CV93-F1
#
_entry.id   AF-A0A158CV93-F1
#
_cell.length_a   1.000
_cell.length_b   1.000
_cell.length_c   1.000
_cell.angle_alpha   90.00
_cell.angle_beta   90.00
_cell.angle_gamma   90.00
#
_symmetry.space_group_name_H-M   'P 1'
#
loop_
_entity.id
_entity.type
_entity.pdbx_description
1 polymer ?
#
loop_
_entity_poly.entity_id
_entity_poly.type
_entity_poly.pdbx_seq_one_letter_code
_entity_poly.pdbx_strand_id
1 'polypeptide(L)'
;MRADASITDLAERFHMTLTGMRKHIGILEQAELVATEKVGRVRTCRLGSRRLEEELAWIENYRQMWAARFDALDTVIEELKRKEKRDGRKQRK
;
A
#
# COMPACT_ATOMS: atom_id res chain seq x y z
N MET A 1 -20.07 0.10 -12.01
CA MET A 1 -21.01 -0.01 -10.88
C MET A 1 -20.44 -1.07 -9.93
N ARG A 2 -19.71 -0.68 -8.89
CA ARG A 2 -19.10 -1.64 -7.94
C ARG A 2 -20.21 -2.07 -6.97
N ALA A 3 -20.65 -3.32 -7.06
CA ALA A 3 -21.78 -3.83 -6.30
C ALA A 3 -21.36 -4.25 -4.88
N ASP A 4 -22.23 -3.98 -3.92
CA ASP A 4 -22.13 -4.50 -2.55
C ASP A 4 -22.05 -6.03 -2.58
N ALA A 5 -21.20 -6.61 -1.73
CA ALA A 5 -21.02 -8.06 -1.67
C ALA A 5 -21.21 -8.56 -0.23
N SER A 6 -21.85 -9.72 -0.06
CA SER A 6 -21.90 -10.33 1.27
C SER A 6 -20.54 -10.91 1.65
N ILE A 7 -20.26 -10.97 2.96
CA ILE A 7 -19.03 -11.60 3.46
C ILE A 7 -18.94 -13.08 3.04
N THR A 8 -20.07 -13.76 2.90
CA THR A 8 -20.13 -15.16 2.44
C THR A 8 -19.73 -15.27 0.97
N ASP A 9 -20.28 -14.41 0.10
CA ASP A 9 -19.93 -14.41 -1.33
C ASP A 9 -18.45 -14.08 -1.55
N LEU A 10 -17.90 -13.17 -0.74
CA LEU A 10 -16.48 -12.85 -0.75
C LEU A 10 -15.64 -14.05 -0.30
N ALA A 11 -16.04 -14.76 0.76
CA ALA A 11 -15.33 -15.94 1.24
C ALA A 11 -15.28 -17.04 0.15
N GLU A 12 -16.39 -17.28 -0.54
CA GLU A 12 -16.47 -18.24 -1.64
C GLU A 12 -15.61 -17.82 -2.84
N ARG A 13 -15.72 -16.56 -3.28
CA ARG A 13 -14.98 -16.05 -4.44
C ARG A 13 -13.47 -16.06 -4.26
N PHE A 14 -12.99 -15.84 -3.04
CA PHE A 14 -11.57 -15.87 -2.70
C PHE A 14 -11.11 -17.21 -2.11
N HIS A 15 -11.97 -18.24 -2.17
CA HIS A 15 -11.69 -19.60 -1.69
C HIS A 15 -11.10 -19.64 -0.28
N MET A 16 -11.66 -18.84 0.63
CA MET A 16 -11.19 -18.73 2.00
C MET A 16 -12.29 -19.00 3.03
N THR A 17 -11.87 -19.30 4.25
CA THR A 17 -12.82 -19.54 5.34
C THR A 17 -13.58 -18.25 5.70
N LEU A 18 -14.83 -18.40 6.14
CA LEU A 18 -15.64 -17.26 6.59
C LEU A 18 -14.99 -16.48 7.74
N THR A 19 -14.30 -17.20 8.63
CA THR A 19 -13.51 -16.60 9.72
C THR A 19 -12.32 -15.80 9.20
N GLY A 20 -11.60 -16.32 8.20
CA GLY A 20 -10.52 -15.59 7.52
C GLY A 20 -11.03 -14.33 6.83
N MET A 21 -12.11 -14.45 6.06
CA MET A 21 -12.73 -13.31 5.38
C MET A 21 -13.18 -12.24 6.38
N ARG A 22 -13.82 -12.61 7.50
CA ARG A 22 -14.20 -11.66 8.56
C ARG A 22 -13.00 -10.92 9.17
N LYS A 23 -11.85 -11.59 9.34
CA LYS A 23 -10.63 -10.93 9.83
C LYS A 23 -10.12 -9.89 8.84
N HIS A 24 -10.05 -10.22 7.55
CA HIS A 24 -9.63 -9.29 6.51
C HIS A 24 -10.58 -8.09 6.40
N ILE A 25 -11.89 -8.34 6.41
CA ILE A 25 -12.91 -7.28 6.41
C ILE A 25 -12.81 -6.41 7.64
N GLY A 26 -12.54 -6.97 8.82
CA GLY A 26 -12.31 -6.20 10.05
C GLY A 26 -11.10 -5.27 9.97
N ILE A 27 -9.98 -5.73 9.39
CA ILE A 27 -8.80 -4.90 9.16
C ILE A 27 -9.11 -3.78 8.15
N LEU A 28 -9.84 -4.09 7.08
CA LEU A 28 -10.24 -3.10 6.08
C LEU A 28 -11.24 -2.07 6.63
N GLU A 29 -12.11 -2.47 7.56
CA GLU A 29 -13.05 -1.59 8.25
C GLU A 29 -12.34 -0.70 9.28
N GLN A 30 -11.33 -1.23 9.99
CA GLN A 30 -10.44 -0.45 10.86
C GLN A 30 -9.61 0.58 10.09
N ALA A 31 -9.20 0.24 8.86
CA ALA A 31 -8.56 1.17 7.94
C ALA A 31 -9.58 2.08 7.23
N GLU A 32 -10.88 1.98 7.55
CA GLU A 32 -12.00 2.71 6.92
C GLU A 32 -12.06 2.60 5.38
N LEU A 33 -11.39 1.59 4.81
CA LEU A 33 -11.38 1.30 3.37
C LEU A 33 -12.68 0.62 2.91
N VAL A 34 -13.35 -0.07 3.83
CA VAL A 34 -14.67 -0.68 3.61
C VAL A 34 -15.61 -0.30 4.74
N ALA A 35 -16.88 -0.14 4.40
CA ALA A 35 -17.96 -0.02 5.37
C ALA A 35 -18.76 -1.32 5.34
N THR A 36 -19.09 -1.86 6.51
CA THR A 36 -19.97 -3.03 6.58
C THR A 36 -21.28 -2.72 7.28
N GLU A 37 -22.35 -3.30 6.76
CA GLU A 37 -23.69 -3.14 7.29
C GLU A 37 -24.32 -4.52 7.51
N LYS A 38 -25.00 -4.69 8.65
CA LYS A 38 -25.74 -5.92 8.93
C LYS A 38 -27.19 -5.73 8.46
N VAL A 39 -27.55 -6.42 7.39
CA VAL A 39 -28.92 -6.47 6.85
C VAL A 39 -29.50 -7.85 7.17
N GLY A 40 -30.32 -7.93 8.22
CA GLY A 40 -30.89 -9.18 8.70
C GLY A 40 -29.83 -10.18 9.20
N ARG A 41 -29.74 -11.35 8.56
CA ARG A 41 -28.71 -12.38 8.87
C ARG A 41 -27.41 -12.21 8.08
N VAL A 42 -27.39 -11.31 7.10
CA VAL A 42 -26.26 -11.12 6.19
C VAL A 42 -25.50 -9.86 6.57
N ARG A 43 -24.17 -9.95 6.59
CA ARG A 43 -23.31 -8.77 6.69
C ARG A 43 -22.79 -8.46 5.30
N THR A 44 -23.11 -7.27 4.82
CA THR A 44 -22.77 -6.79 3.49
C THR A 44 -21.61 -5.81 3.60
N CYS A 45 -20.68 -5.89 2.66
CA CYS A 45 -19.50 -5.04 2.58
C CYS A 45 -19.63 -4.09 1.39
N ARG A 46 -19.37 -2.81 1.63
CA ARG A 46 -19.28 -1.75 0.62
C ARG A 46 -17.90 -1.10 0.68
N LEU A 47 -17.42 -0.59 -0.46
CA LEU A 47 -16.20 0.22 -0.48
C LEU A 47 -16.45 1.58 0.16
N GLY A 48 -15.57 1.99 1.07
CA GLY A 48 -15.59 3.33 1.65
C GLY A 48 -15.09 4.33 0.61
N SER A 49 -15.99 5.16 0.07
CA SER A 49 -15.64 6.18 -0.94
C SER A 49 -14.74 7.29 -0.39
N ARG A 50 -14.79 7.54 0.92
CA ARG A 50 -14.19 8.72 1.56
C ARG A 50 -12.70 8.58 1.90
N ARG A 51 -12.23 7.41 2.33
CA ARG A 51 -10.82 7.20 2.71
C ARG A 51 -9.89 6.94 1.55
N LEU A 52 -10.39 6.46 0.41
CA LEU A 52 -9.55 6.23 -0.76
C LEU A 52 -8.85 7.52 -1.25
N GLU A 53 -9.52 8.66 -1.17
CA GLU A 53 -8.96 9.97 -1.57
C GLU A 53 -7.95 10.51 -0.54
N GLU A 54 -8.26 10.41 0.75
CA GLU A 54 -7.35 10.84 1.84
C GLU A 54 -6.10 9.96 1.93
N GLU A 55 -6.23 8.64 1.74
CA GLU A 55 -5.10 7.70 1.72
C GLU A 55 -4.25 7.86 0.44
N LEU A 56 -4.86 8.17 -0.72
CA LEU A 56 -4.11 8.50 -1.94
C LEU A 56 -3.21 9.73 -1.74
N ALA A 57 -3.70 10.75 -1.05
CA ALA A 57 -2.92 11.95 -0.74
C ALA A 57 -1.76 11.63 0.24
N TRP A 58 -2.00 10.78 1.25
CA TRP A 58 -0.95 10.35 2.17
C TRP A 58 0.12 9.48 1.50
N ILE A 59 -0.30 8.54 0.63
CA ILE A 59 0.60 7.69 -0.16
C ILE A 59 1.47 8.53 -1.12
N GLU A 60 0.89 9.55 -1.76
CA GLU A 60 1.65 10.42 -2.66
C GLU A 60 2.70 11.25 -1.89
N ASN A 61 2.37 11.75 -0.69
CA ASN A 61 3.35 12.41 0.18
C ASN A 61 4.49 11.47 0.58
N TYR A 62 4.16 10.21 0.89
CA TYR A 62 5.16 9.21 1.21
C TYR A 62 6.06 8.91 0.00
N ARG A 63 5.48 8.79 -1.20
CA ARG A 63 6.23 8.59 -2.45
C ARG A 63 7.22 9.72 -2.72
N GLN A 64 6.81 10.97 -2.53
CA GLN A 64 7.66 12.14 -2.72
C GLN A 64 8.84 12.19 -1.73
N MET A 65 8.58 11.90 -0.46
CA MET A 65 9.63 11.83 0.57
C MET A 65 10.67 10.74 0.26
N TRP A 66 10.22 9.56 -0.19
CA TRP A 66 11.14 8.48 -0.56
C TRP A 66 11.92 8.77 -1.84
N ALA A 67 11.29 9.38 -2.84
CA ALA A 67 11.99 9.82 -4.05
C ALA A 67 13.15 10.77 -3.71
N ALA A 68 12.90 11.80 -2.89
CA ALA A 68 13.94 12.74 -2.47
C ALA A 68 15.10 12.06 -1.70
N ARG A 69 14.79 11.03 -0.90
CA ARG A 69 15.81 10.25 -0.17
C ARG A 69 16.65 9.38 -1.11
N PHE A 70 16.05 8.80 -2.13
CA PHE A 70 16.77 8.00 -3.13
C PHE A 70 17.63 8.88 -4.04
N ASP A 71 17.15 10.07 -4.44
CA ASP A 71 17.93 11.04 -5.22
C ASP A 71 19.20 11.50 -4.46
N ALA A 72 19.06 11.72 -3.15
CA ALA A 72 20.18 12.06 -2.28
C ALA A 72 21.18 10.90 -2.17
N LEU A 73 20.70 9.66 -2.08
CA LEU A 73 21.54 8.47 -2.04
C LEU A 73 22.31 8.27 -3.36
N ASP A 74 21.66 8.46 -4.50
CA ASP A 74 22.30 8.38 -5.82
C ASP A 74 23.43 9.40 -5.95
N THR A 75 23.23 10.61 -5.44
CA THR A 75 24.27 11.65 -5.42
C THR A 75 25.51 11.19 -4.65
N VAL A 76 25.31 10.61 -3.46
CA VAL A 76 26.42 10.09 -2.62
C VAL A 76 27.13 8.93 -3.32
N ILE A 77 26.38 8.00 -3.92
CA ILE A 77 26.94 6.87 -4.66
C ILE A 77 27.79 7.35 -5.83
N GLU A 78 27.32 8.35 -6.59
CA GLU A 78 28.07 8.91 -7.71
C GLU A 78 29.34 9.65 -7.26
N GLU A 79 29.31 10.34 -6.12
CA GLU A 79 30.52 10.92 -5.53
C GLU A 79 31.55 9.88 -5.11
N LEU A 80 31.09 8.78 -4.49
CA LEU A 80 31.96 7.67 -4.09
C LEU A 80 32.60 7.00 -5.32
N LYS A 81 31.82 6.69 -6.36
CA LYS A 81 32.33 6.15 -7.63
C LYS A 81 33.34 7.09 -8.30
N ARG A 82 33.10 8.41 -8.25
CA ARG A 82 34.04 9.41 -8.77
C ARG A 82 35.34 9.43 -7.98
N LYS A 83 35.30 9.31 -6.65
CA LYS A 83 36.50 9.21 -5.80
C LYS A 83 37.29 7.94 -6.09
N GLU A 84 36.65 6.78 -6.14
CA GLU A 84 37.32 5.51 -6.49
C GLU A 84 38.02 5.56 -7.86
N LYS A 85 37.36 6.11 -8.89
CA LYS A 85 37.99 6.29 -10.22
C LYS A 85 39.20 7.23 -10.19
N ARG A 86 39.23 8.19 -9.26
CA ARG A 86 40.31 9.16 -9.12
C ARG A 86 41.50 8.57 -8.38
N ASP A 87 41.26 7.75 -7.37
CA ASP A 87 42.28 7.06 -6.58
C ASP A 87 42.90 5.88 -7.36
N GLY A 88 42.09 5.10 -8.10
CA GLY A 88 42.59 4.07 -9.01
C GLY A 88 43.44 4.59 -10.17
N ARG A 89 43.29 5.87 -10.56
CA ARG A 89 44.18 6.56 -11.52
C ARG A 89 45.50 7.02 -10.89
N LYS A 90 45.53 7.30 -9.58
CA LYS A 90 46.76 7.66 -8.86
C LYS A 90 47.65 6.45 -8.58
N GLN A 91 47.09 5.26 -8.39
CA GLN A 91 47.86 4.03 -8.14
C GLN A 91 48.51 3.40 -9.39
N ARG A 92 48.16 3.86 -10.60
CA ARG A 92 48.69 3.36 -11.89
C ARG A 92 49.71 4.31 -12.54
N LYS A 93 50.12 5.37 -11.84
CA LYS A 93 51.24 6.26 -12.19
C LYS A 93 52.39 5.98 -11.23
#